data_AF-A0A2V5P1K5-F1
#
_entry.id   AF-A0A2V5P1K5-F1
#
_cell.length_a   1.000
_cell.length_b   1.000
_cell.length_c   1.000
_cell.angle_alpha   90.00
_cell.angle_beta   90.00
_cell.angle_gamma   90.00
#
_symmetry.space_group_name_H-M   'P 1'
#
loop_
_entity.id
_entity.type
_entity.pdbx_description
1 polymer ?
#
loop_
_entity_poly.entity_id
_entity_poly.type
_entity_poly.pdbx_seq_one_letter_code
_entity_poly.pdbx_strand_id
1 'polypeptide(L)'
;MKTPKLIILISLSLLSLSSESFAQSGTCGGMDTGRGADLNGFIPFPADNAWNTDISSMPVDPNSDNIIAFIGASSPLHPDFGAGLYAGSTIGIPYQVVDTTTQPRVPIKIVAYRTESDPGPMPVPPNALIEGYPNPDDGDRHVLVLDRNGCWIYELYRAFKRNGAWQADSTAVWDMTIDEQRPYTWTSADAAGLPIFPGLVRYDEVSDAAINHAIRVTVPVTREAFTPPASHWASSETSQNAPPMGMR
;
A
#
# COMPACT_ATOMS: atom_id res chain seq x y z
N MET A 1 -15.75 62.39 37.92
CA MET A 1 -15.64 60.94 37.67
C MET A 1 -16.02 60.65 36.21
N LYS A 2 -15.03 60.44 35.34
CA LYS A 2 -15.21 59.92 33.98
C LYS A 2 -14.19 58.81 33.80
N THR A 3 -14.65 57.57 33.70
CA THR A 3 -13.83 56.37 33.44
C THR A 3 -13.48 56.32 31.95
N PRO A 4 -12.21 56.08 31.56
CA PRO A 4 -11.88 55.89 30.16
C PRO A 4 -12.20 54.43 29.76
N LYS A 5 -12.83 54.24 28.60
CA LYS A 5 -13.00 52.92 27.99
C LYS A 5 -11.74 52.60 27.17
N LEU A 6 -11.05 51.54 27.55
CA LEU A 6 -9.94 50.96 26.79
C LEU A 6 -10.53 50.07 25.69
N ILE A 7 -10.23 50.39 24.42
CA ILE A 7 -10.58 49.55 23.26
C ILE A 7 -9.35 48.74 22.91
N ILE A 8 -9.44 47.41 23.06
CA ILE A 8 -8.39 46.47 22.64
C ILE A 8 -8.76 45.97 21.24
N LEU A 9 -7.97 46.34 20.23
CA LEU A 9 -8.03 45.70 18.91
C LEU A 9 -7.23 44.40 18.97
N ILE A 10 -7.91 43.27 18.81
CA ILE A 10 -7.27 41.97 18.60
C ILE A 10 -7.08 41.81 17.10
N SER A 11 -5.85 41.94 16.62
CA SER A 11 -5.49 41.56 15.25
C SER A 11 -5.43 40.05 15.17
N LEU A 12 -6.42 39.44 14.51
CA LEU A 12 -6.41 38.01 14.21
C LEU A 12 -5.49 37.79 13.01
N SER A 13 -4.23 37.44 13.28
CA SER A 13 -3.30 36.97 12.25
C SER A 13 -3.75 35.58 11.80
N LEU A 14 -4.36 35.47 10.62
CA LEU A 14 -4.54 34.19 9.96
C LEU A 14 -3.14 33.64 9.62
N LEU A 15 -2.67 32.66 10.39
CA LEU A 15 -1.63 31.76 9.90
C LEU A 15 -2.30 30.82 8.89
N SER A 16 -2.07 31.08 7.61
CA SER A 16 -2.27 30.10 6.56
C SER A 16 -1.29 28.95 6.79
N LEU A 17 -1.77 27.86 7.37
CA LEU A 17 -1.11 26.56 7.31
C LEU A 17 -1.14 26.11 5.84
N SER A 18 -0.08 26.41 5.10
CA SER A 18 0.19 25.72 3.85
C SER A 18 0.60 24.31 4.21
N SER A 19 -0.29 23.34 4.00
CA SER A 19 0.09 21.95 3.86
C SER A 19 1.16 21.88 2.78
N GLU A 20 2.39 21.52 3.14
CA GLU A 20 3.41 21.20 2.15
C GLU A 20 2.94 19.93 1.43
N SER A 21 2.18 20.09 0.35
CA SER A 21 1.99 18.99 -0.59
C SER A 21 3.37 18.69 -1.16
N PHE A 22 3.95 17.55 -0.84
CA PHE A 22 5.14 17.08 -1.55
C PHE A 22 4.74 16.96 -3.02
N ALA A 23 5.22 17.90 -3.83
CA ALA A 23 4.92 17.88 -5.25
C ALA A 23 5.56 16.62 -5.83
N GLN A 24 4.72 15.73 -6.36
CA GLN A 24 5.15 14.55 -7.07
C GLN A 24 6.05 14.98 -8.24
N SER A 25 7.32 14.58 -8.20
CA SER A 25 8.31 15.00 -9.20
C SER A 25 8.23 14.17 -10.49
N GLY A 26 7.72 12.94 -10.39
CA GLY A 26 7.59 12.01 -11.51
C GLY A 26 6.19 11.91 -12.09
N THR A 27 6.09 11.30 -13.28
CA THR A 27 4.82 10.96 -13.91
C THR A 27 4.70 9.45 -14.05
N CYS A 28 3.48 8.95 -14.16
CA CYS A 28 3.23 7.51 -14.27
C CYS A 28 3.93 6.91 -15.50
N GLY A 29 3.81 7.61 -16.64
CA GLY A 29 4.52 7.28 -17.86
C GLY A 29 6.03 7.49 -17.78
N GLY A 30 6.59 8.02 -16.68
CA GLY A 30 8.01 8.26 -16.47
C GLY A 30 8.77 7.15 -15.74
N MET A 31 8.08 6.17 -15.14
CA MET A 31 8.70 5.05 -14.42
C MET A 31 9.54 4.18 -15.35
N ASP A 32 10.74 3.75 -14.97
CA ASP A 32 11.52 2.81 -15.76
C ASP A 32 10.85 1.43 -15.86
N THR A 33 11.11 0.66 -16.92
CA THR A 33 10.58 -0.71 -17.04
C THR A 33 11.57 -1.72 -16.49
N GLY A 34 11.10 -2.74 -15.77
CA GLY A 34 11.94 -3.81 -15.26
C GLY A 34 11.61 -4.20 -13.82
N ARG A 35 12.37 -5.17 -13.30
CA ARG A 35 12.24 -5.65 -11.93
C ARG A 35 12.79 -4.61 -10.96
N GLY A 36 12.00 -4.20 -9.97
CA GLY A 36 12.40 -3.18 -9.00
C GLY A 36 12.82 -1.85 -9.66
N ALA A 37 12.19 -1.51 -10.79
CA ALA A 37 12.58 -0.35 -11.58
C ALA A 37 12.19 0.96 -10.89
N ASP A 38 13.02 1.98 -11.05
CA ASP A 38 12.84 3.31 -10.48
C ASP A 38 11.53 3.96 -10.97
N LEU A 39 10.77 4.57 -10.07
CA LEU A 39 9.56 5.30 -10.43
C LEU A 39 9.84 6.73 -10.89
N ASN A 40 11.10 7.17 -10.82
CA ASN A 40 11.57 8.51 -11.16
C ASN A 40 10.77 9.60 -10.43
N GLY A 41 10.51 9.37 -9.13
CA GLY A 41 9.74 10.28 -8.27
C GLY A 41 8.22 10.25 -8.47
N PHE A 42 7.68 9.28 -9.23
CA PHE A 42 6.25 9.04 -9.28
C PHE A 42 5.77 8.39 -7.98
N ILE A 43 4.75 8.97 -7.34
CA ILE A 43 4.08 8.42 -6.17
C ILE A 43 2.70 7.92 -6.63
N PRO A 44 2.35 6.63 -6.43
CA PRO A 44 1.02 6.13 -6.78
C PRO A 44 -0.10 6.88 -6.07
N PHE A 45 -1.23 7.06 -6.77
CA PHE A 45 -2.45 7.76 -6.31
C PHE A 45 -2.33 9.29 -6.22
N PRO A 46 -3.47 10.01 -6.21
CA PRO A 46 -3.51 11.45 -5.95
C PRO A 46 -2.84 11.85 -4.63
N ALA A 47 -2.40 13.10 -4.52
CA ALA A 47 -1.73 13.61 -3.33
C ALA A 47 -2.63 13.65 -2.07
N ASP A 48 -3.94 13.76 -2.25
CA ASP A 48 -4.96 13.69 -1.20
C ASP A 48 -5.47 12.26 -0.92
N ASN A 49 -4.92 11.25 -1.61
CA ASN A 49 -5.19 9.85 -1.30
C ASN A 49 -4.70 9.49 0.11
N ALA A 50 -5.37 8.53 0.75
CA ALA A 50 -5.01 8.06 2.09
C ALA A 50 -3.57 7.56 2.21
N TRP A 51 -2.97 7.04 1.13
CA TRP A 51 -1.55 6.64 1.09
C TRP A 51 -0.58 7.83 1.09
N ASN A 52 -0.99 8.99 0.59
CA ASN A 52 -0.12 10.17 0.39
C ASN A 52 -0.45 11.33 1.34
N THR A 53 -1.52 11.18 2.13
CA THR A 53 -1.97 12.20 3.08
C THR A 53 -0.99 12.32 4.25
N ASP A 54 -0.49 13.53 4.50
CA ASP A 54 0.24 13.84 5.74
C ASP A 54 -0.70 13.78 6.95
N ILE A 55 -0.39 12.88 7.89
CA ILE A 55 -1.14 12.68 9.13
C ILE A 55 -0.41 13.19 10.38
N SER A 56 0.72 13.88 10.24
CA SER A 56 1.56 14.33 11.35
C SER A 56 0.84 15.25 12.35
N SER A 57 -0.19 15.98 11.90
CA SER A 57 -1.03 16.84 12.74
C SER A 57 -2.36 16.19 13.13
N MET A 58 -2.63 14.94 12.76
CA MET A 58 -3.87 14.26 13.13
C MET A 58 -3.91 13.96 14.63
N PRO A 59 -5.10 14.02 15.27
CA PRO A 59 -5.22 13.63 16.66
C PRO A 59 -4.92 12.13 16.81
N VAL A 60 -4.16 11.80 17.86
CA VAL A 60 -3.93 10.41 18.26
C VAL A 60 -5.25 9.77 18.68
N ASP A 61 -5.47 8.50 18.32
CA ASP A 61 -6.63 7.74 18.76
C ASP A 61 -6.70 7.70 20.30
N PRO A 62 -7.82 8.07 20.94
CA PRO A 62 -7.95 8.04 22.40
C PRO A 62 -7.68 6.68 23.06
N ASN A 63 -7.74 5.58 22.30
CA ASN A 63 -7.45 4.21 22.75
C ASN A 63 -6.03 3.74 22.39
N SER A 64 -5.16 4.62 21.87
CA SER A 64 -3.84 4.27 21.33
C SER A 64 -2.96 3.47 22.31
N ASP A 65 -2.89 3.87 23.58
CA ASP A 65 -2.09 3.17 24.60
C ASP A 65 -2.53 1.71 24.78
N ASN A 66 -3.84 1.45 24.76
CA ASN A 66 -4.38 0.09 24.87
C ASN A 66 -4.14 -0.73 23.61
N ILE A 67 -4.19 -0.09 22.43
CA ILE A 67 -3.91 -0.74 21.15
C ILE A 67 -2.43 -1.14 21.07
N ILE A 68 -1.52 -0.24 21.43
CA ILE A 68 -0.08 -0.51 21.49
C ILE A 68 0.22 -1.62 22.51
N ALA A 69 -0.42 -1.59 23.68
CA ALA A 69 -0.29 -2.65 24.68
C ALA A 69 -0.79 -4.02 24.16
N PHE A 70 -1.88 -4.05 23.39
CA PHE A 70 -2.42 -5.26 22.79
C PHE A 70 -1.52 -5.84 21.69
N ILE A 71 -0.99 -4.99 20.80
CA ILE A 71 -0.03 -5.39 19.76
C ILE A 71 1.25 -5.94 20.41
N GLY A 72 1.69 -5.31 21.50
CA GLY A 72 2.89 -5.65 22.24
C GLY A 72 3.85 -4.48 22.28
N ALA A 73 3.74 -3.63 23.30
CA ALA A 73 4.50 -2.38 23.44
C ALA A 73 6.03 -2.56 23.45
N SER A 74 6.52 -3.76 23.77
CA SER A 74 7.95 -4.11 23.80
C SER A 74 8.38 -5.03 22.65
N SER A 75 7.47 -5.40 21.75
CA SER A 75 7.79 -6.25 20.60
C SER A 75 8.59 -5.44 19.58
N PRO A 76 9.74 -5.95 19.10
CA PRO A 76 10.49 -5.24 18.07
C PRO A 76 9.71 -5.23 16.76
N LEU A 77 9.79 -4.12 16.02
CA LEU A 77 9.37 -4.09 14.63
C LEU A 77 10.37 -4.88 13.78
N HIS A 78 9.86 -5.75 12.91
CA HIS A 78 10.66 -6.45 11.93
C HIS A 78 10.57 -5.71 10.58
N PRO A 79 11.68 -5.14 10.06
CA PRO A 79 11.66 -4.55 8.74
C PRO A 79 11.63 -5.67 7.70
N ASP A 80 10.46 -5.89 7.10
CA ASP A 80 10.25 -6.89 6.04
C ASP A 80 10.64 -6.34 4.65
N PHE A 81 11.71 -5.55 4.62
CA PHE A 81 12.31 -4.93 3.44
C PHE A 81 13.81 -4.74 3.67
N GLY A 82 14.58 -4.68 2.60
CA GLY A 82 16.00 -4.36 2.69
C GLY A 82 16.83 -4.91 1.54
N ALA A 83 18.12 -4.61 1.58
CA ALA A 83 19.09 -5.19 0.66
C ALA A 83 19.48 -6.60 1.12
N GLY A 84 19.64 -7.52 0.17
CA GLY A 84 20.19 -8.86 0.42
C GLY A 84 19.14 -9.96 0.48
N LEU A 85 19.43 -10.99 1.28
CA LEU A 85 18.64 -12.21 1.36
C LEU A 85 18.15 -12.49 2.79
N TYR A 86 16.90 -12.93 2.90
CA TYR A 86 16.32 -13.56 4.09
C TYR A 86 15.97 -15.01 3.75
N ALA A 87 16.43 -15.95 4.55
CA ALA A 87 16.27 -17.39 4.30
C ALA A 87 16.68 -17.85 2.87
N GLY A 88 17.65 -17.16 2.25
CA GLY A 88 18.14 -17.49 0.90
C GLY A 88 17.32 -16.90 -0.26
N SER A 89 16.36 -16.03 0.04
CA SER A 89 15.51 -15.33 -0.93
C SER A 89 15.57 -13.82 -0.71
N THR A 90 15.24 -13.04 -1.74
CA THR A 90 15.21 -11.57 -1.67
C THR A 90 14.24 -11.13 -0.58
N ILE A 91 14.65 -10.19 0.27
CA ILE A 91 13.83 -9.67 1.37
C ILE A 91 12.65 -8.85 0.81
N GLY A 92 11.48 -9.01 1.40
CA GLY A 92 10.27 -8.27 1.05
C GLY A 92 9.58 -8.73 -0.24
N ILE A 93 8.57 -7.95 -0.66
CA ILE A 93 7.73 -8.27 -1.81
C ILE A 93 8.31 -7.58 -3.06
N PRO A 94 8.76 -8.34 -4.07
CA PRO A 94 9.29 -7.76 -5.29
C PRO A 94 8.17 -7.23 -6.19
N TYR A 95 8.51 -6.23 -7.00
CA TYR A 95 7.62 -5.70 -8.04
C TYR A 95 8.33 -5.62 -9.39
N GLN A 96 7.53 -5.47 -10.45
CA GLN A 96 8.03 -5.25 -11.79
C GLN A 96 7.20 -4.21 -12.54
N VAL A 97 7.86 -3.21 -13.12
CA VAL A 97 7.22 -2.22 -13.99
C VAL A 97 7.25 -2.72 -15.42
N VAL A 98 6.13 -2.60 -16.11
CA VAL A 98 5.92 -2.98 -17.51
C VAL A 98 5.34 -1.81 -18.29
N ASP A 99 5.39 -1.92 -19.61
CA ASP A 99 4.68 -1.03 -20.52
C ASP A 99 3.72 -1.88 -21.36
N THR A 100 2.41 -1.67 -21.19
CA THR A 100 1.41 -2.47 -21.92
C THR A 100 1.38 -2.26 -23.43
N THR A 101 2.12 -1.29 -23.97
CA THR A 101 2.35 -1.20 -25.43
C THR A 101 3.23 -2.33 -25.96
N THR A 102 4.06 -2.93 -25.10
CA THR A 102 5.01 -3.99 -25.46
C THR A 102 4.81 -5.29 -24.68
N GLN A 103 4.27 -5.23 -23.46
CA GLN A 103 3.95 -6.38 -22.61
C GLN A 103 2.49 -6.82 -22.85
N PRO A 104 2.25 -8.00 -23.46
CA PRO A 104 0.89 -8.50 -23.67
C PRO A 104 0.20 -8.81 -22.34
N ARG A 105 -1.13 -8.62 -22.32
CA ARG A 105 -1.99 -9.11 -21.24
C ARG A 105 -2.20 -10.61 -21.38
N VAL A 106 -2.09 -11.34 -20.27
CA VAL A 106 -2.27 -12.79 -20.19
C VAL A 106 -3.43 -13.13 -19.24
N PRO A 107 -4.17 -14.22 -19.49
CA PRO A 107 -5.20 -14.66 -18.56
C PRO A 107 -4.57 -15.15 -17.24
N ILE A 108 -5.20 -14.80 -16.13
CA ILE A 108 -4.88 -15.34 -14.80
C ILE A 108 -6.00 -16.28 -14.38
N LYS A 109 -5.67 -17.54 -14.08
CA LYS A 109 -6.64 -18.49 -13.54
C LYS A 109 -6.83 -18.24 -12.04
N ILE A 110 -7.93 -17.62 -11.67
CA ILE A 110 -8.31 -17.44 -10.26
C ILE A 110 -8.83 -18.76 -9.69
N VAL A 111 -8.34 -19.21 -8.53
CA VAL A 111 -8.68 -20.55 -7.98
C VAL A 111 -9.38 -20.54 -6.61
N ALA A 112 -9.39 -19.43 -5.88
CA ALA A 112 -10.09 -19.34 -4.58
C ALA A 112 -11.09 -18.17 -4.54
N TYR A 113 -10.63 -16.94 -4.30
CA TYR A 113 -11.41 -15.73 -4.01
C TYR A 113 -12.04 -15.10 -5.27
N ARG A 114 -12.59 -15.92 -6.17
CA ARG A 114 -13.09 -15.48 -7.49
C ARG A 114 -14.13 -14.36 -7.40
N THR A 115 -15.02 -14.41 -6.41
CA THR A 115 -16.10 -13.42 -6.24
C THR A 115 -15.62 -12.10 -5.68
N GLU A 116 -14.38 -12.02 -5.21
CA GLU A 116 -13.73 -10.84 -4.64
C GLU A 116 -12.49 -10.43 -5.44
N SER A 117 -12.32 -10.97 -6.66
CA SER A 117 -11.17 -10.74 -7.53
C SER A 117 -11.55 -9.96 -8.77
N ASP A 118 -10.66 -9.08 -9.22
CA ASP A 118 -10.85 -8.35 -10.48
C ASP A 118 -10.57 -9.26 -11.68
N PRO A 119 -11.40 -9.24 -12.73
CA PRO A 119 -11.22 -10.10 -13.87
C PRO A 119 -9.98 -9.71 -14.69
N GLY A 120 -9.26 -10.70 -15.19
CA GLY A 120 -8.19 -10.51 -16.18
C GLY A 120 -8.71 -10.26 -17.60
N PRO A 121 -7.81 -10.15 -18.60
CA PRO A 121 -6.38 -10.47 -18.55
C PRO A 121 -5.50 -9.32 -17.98
N MET A 122 -4.30 -9.65 -17.51
CA MET A 122 -3.37 -8.72 -16.83
C MET A 122 -1.98 -8.77 -17.47
N PRO A 123 -1.19 -7.67 -17.50
CA PRO A 123 0.11 -7.61 -18.18
C PRO A 123 1.24 -8.25 -17.36
N VAL A 124 0.98 -9.38 -16.70
CA VAL A 124 1.95 -10.07 -15.85
C VAL A 124 3.00 -10.77 -16.72
N PRO A 125 4.28 -10.36 -16.68
CA PRO A 125 5.31 -10.96 -17.51
C PRO A 125 5.52 -12.45 -17.20
N PRO A 126 5.94 -13.26 -18.17
CA PRO A 126 6.34 -14.65 -17.90
C PRO A 126 7.47 -14.78 -16.87
N ASN A 127 8.29 -13.75 -16.71
CA ASN A 127 9.40 -13.69 -15.75
C ASN A 127 9.11 -12.80 -14.53
N ALA A 128 7.84 -12.50 -14.24
CA ALA A 128 7.45 -11.75 -13.06
C ALA A 128 8.06 -12.37 -11.79
N LEU A 129 8.53 -11.51 -10.89
CA LEU A 129 9.05 -11.95 -9.59
C LEU A 129 7.88 -12.35 -8.69
N ILE A 130 8.09 -13.43 -7.95
CA ILE A 130 7.18 -13.91 -6.91
C ILE A 130 7.88 -13.64 -5.59
N GLU A 131 7.17 -13.14 -4.58
CA GLU A 131 7.67 -13.05 -3.21
C GLU A 131 8.38 -14.33 -2.77
N GLY A 132 9.55 -14.18 -2.15
CA GLY A 132 10.46 -15.28 -1.87
C GLY A 132 11.36 -15.67 -3.06
N TYR A 133 11.44 -14.86 -4.12
CA TYR A 133 12.37 -15.09 -5.24
C TYR A 133 13.84 -15.21 -4.77
N PRO A 134 14.64 -16.17 -5.29
CA PRO A 134 14.32 -17.11 -6.36
C PRO A 134 13.66 -18.42 -5.90
N ASN A 135 13.46 -18.60 -4.60
CA ASN A 135 12.95 -19.83 -3.99
C ASN A 135 11.61 -19.58 -3.26
N PRO A 136 10.54 -19.17 -3.96
CA PRO A 136 9.27 -18.87 -3.31
C PRO A 136 8.70 -20.15 -2.69
N ASP A 137 8.39 -20.12 -1.40
CA ASP A 137 7.76 -21.22 -0.68
C ASP A 137 6.26 -21.32 -0.98
N ASP A 138 5.49 -22.11 -0.22
CA ASP A 138 4.05 -22.27 -0.44
C ASP A 138 3.18 -21.23 0.31
N GLY A 139 3.79 -20.15 0.83
CA GLY A 139 3.12 -19.05 1.52
C GLY A 139 2.37 -18.10 0.59
N ASP A 140 2.47 -16.79 0.85
CA ASP A 140 1.65 -15.77 0.20
C ASP A 140 1.99 -15.56 -1.27
N ARG A 141 3.28 -15.64 -1.65
CA ARG A 141 3.72 -15.65 -3.05
C ARG A 141 3.13 -14.49 -3.87
N HIS A 142 3.22 -13.28 -3.33
CA HIS A 142 2.71 -12.09 -4.00
C HIS A 142 3.42 -11.84 -5.34
N VAL A 143 2.68 -11.33 -6.33
CA VAL A 143 3.22 -10.81 -7.60
C VAL A 143 2.65 -9.42 -7.82
N LEU A 144 3.52 -8.41 -7.85
CA LEU A 144 3.14 -7.02 -8.06
C LEU A 144 3.67 -6.51 -9.41
N VAL A 145 2.78 -6.00 -10.24
CA VAL A 145 3.11 -5.46 -11.57
C VAL A 145 2.53 -4.07 -11.74
N LEU A 146 3.37 -3.11 -12.11
CA LEU A 146 2.95 -1.75 -12.44
C LEU A 146 2.94 -1.56 -13.95
N ASP A 147 1.90 -0.96 -14.50
CA ASP A 147 1.86 -0.57 -15.91
C ASP A 147 2.01 0.95 -16.05
N ARG A 148 3.18 1.37 -16.55
CA ARG A 148 3.48 2.80 -16.78
C ARG A 148 2.62 3.44 -17.86
N ASN A 149 2.14 2.65 -18.82
CA ASN A 149 1.40 3.17 -19.96
C ASN A 149 -0.07 3.44 -19.61
N GLY A 150 -0.73 2.50 -18.94
CA GLY A 150 -2.11 2.66 -18.50
C GLY A 150 -2.28 3.32 -17.13
N CYS A 151 -1.22 3.39 -16.34
CA CYS A 151 -1.23 3.83 -14.94
C CYS A 151 -2.00 2.93 -13.97
N TRP A 152 -1.69 1.63 -14.00
CA TRP A 152 -2.35 0.61 -13.18
C TRP A 152 -1.37 -0.18 -12.32
N ILE A 153 -1.84 -0.65 -11.17
CA ILE A 153 -1.18 -1.71 -10.37
C ILE A 153 -1.99 -3.00 -10.55
N TYR A 154 -1.31 -4.12 -10.72
CA TYR A 154 -1.87 -5.47 -10.76
C TYR A 154 -1.20 -6.32 -9.68
N GLU A 155 -1.99 -6.86 -8.76
CA GLU A 155 -1.49 -7.61 -7.62
C GLU A 155 -2.16 -8.99 -7.54
N LEU A 156 -1.34 -10.03 -7.41
CA LEU A 156 -1.81 -11.40 -7.27
C LEU A 156 -1.43 -11.93 -5.90
N TYR A 157 -2.36 -12.62 -5.23
CA TYR A 157 -2.09 -13.39 -4.03
C TYR A 157 -2.05 -14.89 -4.33
N ARG A 158 -1.11 -15.59 -3.71
CA ARG A 158 -0.79 -17.01 -3.91
C ARG A 158 -0.55 -17.38 -5.37
N ALA A 159 0.34 -16.64 -6.02
CA ALA A 159 0.60 -16.83 -7.45
C ALA A 159 1.48 -18.06 -7.74
N PHE A 160 1.06 -18.85 -8.72
CA PHE A 160 1.84 -19.97 -9.26
C PHE A 160 1.87 -19.93 -10.78
N LYS A 161 2.98 -20.39 -11.34
CA LYS A 161 3.09 -20.70 -12.76
C LYS A 161 2.89 -22.20 -12.96
N ARG A 162 1.83 -22.58 -13.69
CA ARG A 162 1.50 -23.99 -13.99
C ARG A 162 1.39 -24.16 -15.51
N ASN A 163 2.22 -25.03 -16.09
CA ASN A 163 2.25 -25.28 -17.54
C ASN A 163 2.38 -23.99 -18.38
N GLY A 164 3.19 -23.03 -17.91
CA GLY A 164 3.40 -21.75 -18.59
C GLY A 164 2.31 -20.69 -18.37
N ALA A 165 1.18 -21.04 -17.77
CA ALA A 165 0.10 -20.12 -17.43
C ALA A 165 0.14 -19.69 -15.97
N TRP A 166 -0.37 -18.49 -15.69
CA TRP A 166 -0.51 -17.97 -14.33
C TRP A 166 -1.82 -18.43 -13.70
N GLN A 167 -1.74 -18.82 -12.43
CA GLN A 167 -2.88 -18.96 -11.53
C GLN A 167 -2.61 -18.21 -10.23
N ALA A 168 -3.65 -17.75 -9.57
CA ALA A 168 -3.60 -17.04 -8.29
C ALA A 168 -4.86 -17.34 -7.48
N ASP A 169 -4.79 -17.23 -6.16
CA ASP A 169 -5.95 -17.39 -5.30
C ASP A 169 -6.86 -16.16 -5.36
N SER A 170 -6.27 -14.96 -5.43
CA SER A 170 -6.94 -13.67 -5.60
C SER A 170 -6.20 -12.75 -6.57
N THR A 171 -6.91 -11.83 -7.19
CA THR A 171 -6.34 -10.76 -8.03
C THR A 171 -6.98 -9.41 -7.74
N ALA A 172 -6.17 -8.37 -7.59
CA ALA A 172 -6.61 -6.98 -7.38
C ALA A 172 -5.94 -6.05 -8.39
N VAL A 173 -6.72 -5.14 -8.96
CA VAL A 173 -6.27 -4.13 -9.94
C VAL A 173 -6.63 -2.75 -9.43
N TRP A 174 -5.69 -1.81 -9.55
CA TRP A 174 -5.83 -0.48 -8.98
C TRP A 174 -5.50 0.58 -10.02
N ASP A 175 -6.38 1.57 -10.18
CA ASP A 175 -6.09 2.78 -10.94
C ASP A 175 -5.26 3.74 -10.09
N MET A 176 -4.01 4.01 -10.48
CA MET A 176 -3.12 4.90 -9.73
C MET A 176 -3.49 6.39 -9.87
N THR A 177 -4.56 6.74 -10.58
CA THR A 177 -4.96 8.13 -10.84
C THR A 177 -6.16 8.59 -10.00
N ILE A 178 -6.76 7.69 -9.22
CA ILE A 178 -7.96 7.98 -8.42
C ILE A 178 -7.88 7.38 -7.01
N ASP A 179 -8.79 7.82 -6.14
CA ASP A 179 -8.98 7.27 -4.80
C ASP A 179 -9.91 6.06 -4.84
N GLU A 180 -9.39 4.95 -5.37
CA GLU A 180 -10.15 3.71 -5.47
C GLU A 180 -10.27 3.01 -4.10
N GLN A 181 -11.48 2.52 -3.81
CA GLN A 181 -11.76 1.62 -2.69
C GLN A 181 -12.47 0.39 -3.22
N ARG A 182 -12.01 -0.81 -2.82
CA ARG A 182 -12.69 -2.06 -3.15
C ARG A 182 -14.08 -2.10 -2.51
N PRO A 183 -15.04 -2.85 -3.10
CA PRO A 183 -16.32 -3.08 -2.45
C PRO A 183 -16.14 -3.56 -1.01
N TYR A 184 -17.00 -3.10 -0.10
CA TYR A 184 -16.95 -3.58 1.27
C TYR A 184 -17.06 -5.11 1.33
N THR A 185 -16.33 -5.66 2.29
CA THR A 185 -16.06 -7.08 2.51
C THR A 185 -15.26 -7.78 1.43
N TRP A 186 -14.73 -7.08 0.42
CA TRP A 186 -13.80 -7.69 -0.54
C TRP A 186 -12.37 -7.63 -0.02
N THR A 187 -11.71 -8.78 0.03
CA THR A 187 -10.25 -8.86 0.17
C THR A 187 -9.53 -8.38 -1.10
N SER A 188 -8.19 -8.37 -1.06
CA SER A 188 -7.33 -8.11 -2.22
C SER A 188 -6.12 -9.05 -2.22
N ALA A 189 -5.00 -8.64 -2.82
CA ALA A 189 -3.73 -9.30 -2.54
C ALA A 189 -3.29 -9.04 -1.08
N ASP A 190 -3.59 -7.87 -0.53
CA ASP A 190 -3.56 -7.60 0.90
C ASP A 190 -4.88 -8.00 1.57
N ALA A 191 -4.80 -8.60 2.76
CA ALA A 191 -5.97 -9.09 3.49
C ALA A 191 -6.94 -7.98 3.92
N ALA A 192 -6.49 -6.74 4.07
CA ALA A 192 -7.34 -5.59 4.39
C ALA A 192 -8.19 -5.11 3.20
N GLY A 193 -7.98 -5.67 2.01
CA GLY A 193 -8.58 -5.16 0.77
C GLY A 193 -7.92 -3.86 0.28
N LEU A 194 -6.61 -3.71 0.54
CA LEU A 194 -5.80 -2.55 0.17
C LEU A 194 -4.75 -2.92 -0.91
N PRO A 195 -4.23 -1.96 -1.68
CA PRO A 195 -3.07 -2.21 -2.53
C PRO A 195 -1.82 -2.45 -1.66
N ILE A 196 -0.96 -3.41 -2.05
CA ILE A 196 0.31 -3.70 -1.37
C ILE A 196 1.38 -2.70 -1.78
N PHE A 197 1.57 -2.50 -3.09
CA PHE A 197 2.69 -1.74 -3.65
C PHE A 197 2.89 -0.34 -3.03
N PRO A 198 1.83 0.47 -2.85
CA PRO A 198 1.93 1.82 -2.30
C PRO A 198 2.40 1.87 -0.85
N GLY A 199 2.35 0.74 -0.13
CA GLY A 199 2.83 0.63 1.24
C GLY A 199 4.25 0.06 1.37
N LEU A 200 4.92 -0.26 0.25
CA LEU A 200 6.28 -0.82 0.26
C LEU A 200 7.34 0.27 0.39
N VAL A 201 8.38 0.00 1.19
CA VAL A 201 9.62 0.79 1.17
C VAL A 201 10.48 0.30 0.00
N ARG A 202 10.83 1.20 -0.91
CA ARG A 202 11.59 0.92 -2.14
C ARG A 202 12.97 1.56 -2.11
N TYR A 203 13.87 1.05 -2.95
CA TYR A 203 15.26 1.52 -2.98
C TYR A 203 15.38 2.92 -3.61
N ASP A 204 14.63 3.20 -4.67
CA ASP A 204 14.64 4.48 -5.40
C ASP A 204 14.34 5.67 -4.48
N GLU A 205 13.29 5.58 -3.67
CA GLU A 205 12.91 6.62 -2.71
C GLU A 205 13.91 6.78 -1.55
N VAL A 206 14.52 5.69 -1.09
CA VAL A 206 15.58 5.75 -0.07
C VAL A 206 16.85 6.38 -0.64
N SER A 207 17.20 6.08 -1.89
CA SER A 207 18.32 6.73 -2.56
C SER A 207 18.07 8.22 -2.84
N ASP A 208 16.80 8.60 -3.03
CA ASP A 208 16.34 9.98 -3.15
C ASP A 208 16.07 10.66 -1.78
N ALA A 209 16.41 9.97 -0.69
CA ALA A 209 16.38 10.44 0.70
C ALA A 209 15.00 10.77 1.31
N ALA A 210 13.89 10.40 0.67
CA ALA A 210 12.56 10.65 1.20
C ALA A 210 11.53 9.58 0.79
N ILE A 211 10.82 9.04 1.78
CA ILE A 211 9.62 8.21 1.61
C ILE A 211 8.42 9.13 1.90
N ASN A 212 7.60 9.37 0.88
CA ASN A 212 6.52 10.38 0.94
C ASN A 212 5.12 9.76 0.92
N HIS A 213 5.01 8.49 1.30
CA HIS A 213 3.75 7.77 1.43
C HIS A 213 3.72 6.97 2.73
N ALA A 214 2.53 6.53 3.13
CA ALA A 214 2.35 5.65 4.26
C ALA A 214 3.07 4.31 4.04
N ILE A 215 3.62 3.75 5.13
CA ILE A 215 4.25 2.43 5.12
C ILE A 215 3.25 1.42 5.69
N ARG A 216 3.08 0.29 5.01
CA ARG A 216 2.23 -0.80 5.49
C ARG A 216 2.93 -1.56 6.62
N VAL A 217 2.19 -1.85 7.68
CA VAL A 217 2.66 -2.64 8.83
C VAL A 217 1.68 -3.78 9.11
N THR A 218 2.20 -4.96 9.43
CA THR A 218 1.41 -6.09 9.94
C THR A 218 1.55 -6.19 11.45
N VAL A 219 0.47 -6.60 12.11
CA VAL A 219 0.44 -6.84 13.56
C VAL A 219 -0.02 -8.27 13.83
N PRO A 220 0.34 -8.89 14.97
CA PRO A 220 0.05 -10.30 15.21
C PRO A 220 -1.45 -10.65 15.16
N VAL A 221 -2.30 -9.74 15.65
CA VAL A 221 -3.76 -9.91 15.67
C VAL A 221 -4.42 -8.57 15.39
N THR A 222 -5.31 -8.54 14.41
CA THR A 222 -6.21 -7.41 14.10
C THR A 222 -7.62 -7.69 14.61
N ARG A 223 -8.45 -6.66 14.70
CA ARG A 223 -9.87 -6.77 15.06
C ARG A 223 -10.70 -7.25 13.87
N GLU A 224 -11.84 -7.88 14.15
CA GLU A 224 -12.96 -8.15 13.23
C GLU A 224 -13.64 -6.82 12.81
N ALA A 225 -12.85 -5.91 12.23
CA ALA A 225 -13.25 -4.59 11.80
C ALA A 225 -12.17 -3.98 10.89
N PHE A 226 -12.57 -3.00 10.08
CA PHE A 226 -11.66 -2.18 9.29
C PHE A 226 -12.07 -0.70 9.31
N THR A 227 -11.15 0.16 8.92
CA THR A 227 -11.38 1.59 8.64
C THR A 227 -11.04 1.89 7.18
N PRO A 228 -11.87 2.67 6.46
CA PRO A 228 -11.56 3.06 5.09
C PRO A 228 -10.17 3.71 4.95
N PRO A 229 -9.46 3.47 3.82
CA PRO A 229 -9.95 2.83 2.61
C PRO A 229 -9.94 1.29 2.64
N ALA A 230 -9.49 0.64 3.73
CA ALA A 230 -9.62 -0.80 3.84
C ALA A 230 -11.09 -1.22 3.71
N SER A 231 -11.31 -2.41 3.17
CA SER A 231 -12.64 -2.95 2.86
C SER A 231 -12.90 -4.30 3.51
N HIS A 232 -11.89 -4.93 4.12
CA HIS A 232 -11.98 -6.29 4.64
C HIS A 232 -11.17 -6.49 5.93
N TRP A 233 -11.49 -7.56 6.67
CA TRP A 233 -10.81 -7.99 7.90
C TRP A 233 -10.52 -9.49 7.85
N ALA A 234 -9.41 -9.96 8.44
CA ALA A 234 -9.03 -11.38 8.39
C ALA A 234 -9.13 -12.13 9.73
N SER A 235 -9.47 -11.42 10.81
CA SER A 235 -9.48 -11.95 12.18
C SER A 235 -10.90 -12.16 12.69
N SER A 236 -11.05 -13.00 13.72
CA SER A 236 -12.29 -13.14 14.51
C SER A 236 -12.17 -12.51 15.90
N GLU A 237 -11.13 -11.72 16.15
CA GLU A 237 -10.91 -11.00 17.42
C GLU A 237 -11.86 -9.80 17.52
N THR A 238 -12.58 -9.66 18.62
CA THR A 238 -13.61 -8.61 18.80
C THR A 238 -13.23 -7.56 19.83
N SER A 239 -12.10 -7.73 20.53
CA SER A 239 -11.56 -6.78 21.49
C SER A 239 -11.39 -5.39 20.86
N GLN A 240 -11.86 -4.36 21.55
CA GLN A 240 -11.65 -2.97 21.12
C GLN A 240 -10.18 -2.53 21.17
N ASN A 241 -9.34 -3.28 21.88
CA ASN A 241 -7.90 -3.04 21.96
C ASN A 241 -7.13 -3.66 20.79
N ALA A 242 -7.74 -4.56 20.00
CA ALA A 242 -7.13 -4.98 18.75
C ALA A 242 -7.29 -3.87 17.70
N PRO A 243 -6.25 -3.53 16.91
CA PRO A 243 -6.37 -2.54 15.86
C PRO A 243 -7.26 -3.06 14.71
N PRO A 244 -8.20 -2.26 14.18
CA PRO A 244 -8.88 -2.61 12.93
C PRO A 244 -7.90 -2.57 11.75
N MET A 245 -8.18 -3.32 10.69
CA MET A 245 -7.40 -3.23 9.45
C MET A 245 -7.58 -1.85 8.80
N GLY A 246 -6.50 -1.28 8.25
CA GLY A 246 -6.51 0.07 7.65
C GLY A 246 -6.44 1.23 8.66
N MET A 247 -6.16 0.95 9.94
CA MET A 247 -5.87 2.00 10.93
C MET A 247 -4.58 2.76 10.53
N ARG A 248 -4.57 4.08 10.74
CA ARG A 248 -3.46 4.99 10.49
C ARG A 248 -3.26 5.93 11.67
#